data_AF-A0A1I2JYZ2-F1
#
_entry.id   AF-A0A1I2JYZ2-F1
#
_cell.length_a   1.000
_cell.length_b   1.000
_cell.length_c   1.000
_cell.angle_alpha   90.00
_cell.angle_beta   90.00
_cell.angle_gamma   90.00
#
_symmetry.space_group_name_H-M   'P 1'
#
loop_
_entity.id
_entity.type
_entity.pdbx_description
1 polymer ?
#
loop_
_entity_poly.entity_id
_entity_poly.type
_entity_poly.pdbx_seq_one_letter_code
_entity_poly.pdbx_strand_id
1 'polypeptide(L)'
;MTFETPKNHYEIVNDLLKGKFILWNEVYFDTLTKEQDFYKAFFKESFGYELVLRKEFAYLLSKSTGEEFSKRFTVILSILCYEWNLQGRDIKDRIENGSFSVFEIQTLLDNSTYSDIFKLIKLKEEGIEKFLKELDQRNIIKLDNSKETFEFTKAVDLFFEFAKEIAESKLVSAEQ
;
A
#
# COMPACT_ATOMS: atom_id res chain seq x y z
N MET A 1 -23.32 20.51 -23.40
CA MET A 1 -21.88 20.64 -23.15
C MET A 1 -21.31 19.23 -23.09
N THR A 2 -20.45 18.87 -24.03
CA THR A 2 -19.62 17.67 -23.92
C THR A 2 -18.44 18.03 -23.02
N PHE A 3 -18.35 17.42 -21.84
CA PHE A 3 -17.14 17.49 -21.03
C PHE A 3 -16.06 16.68 -21.77
N GLU A 4 -15.09 17.36 -22.39
CA GLU A 4 -13.89 16.68 -22.88
C GLU A 4 -13.07 16.23 -21.68
N THR A 5 -12.96 14.92 -21.50
CA THR A 5 -12.17 14.30 -20.44
C THR A 5 -10.92 13.64 -21.04
N PRO A 6 -9.81 13.56 -20.28
CA PRO A 6 -8.65 12.81 -20.71
C PRO A 6 -8.96 11.36 -21.08
N LYS A 7 -8.12 10.76 -21.92
CA LYS A 7 -8.24 9.35 -22.30
C LYS A 7 -8.23 8.44 -21.06
N ASN A 8 -9.12 7.45 -21.01
CA ASN A 8 -9.29 6.51 -19.89
C ASN A 8 -9.66 7.19 -18.55
N HIS A 9 -10.31 8.35 -18.60
CA HIS A 9 -10.65 9.11 -17.39
C HIS A 9 -11.47 8.29 -16.38
N TYR A 10 -12.49 7.56 -16.85
CA TYR A 10 -13.35 6.78 -15.97
C TYR A 10 -12.57 5.70 -15.21
N GLU A 11 -11.70 4.98 -15.90
CA GLU A 11 -10.89 3.90 -15.34
C GLU A 11 -9.89 4.44 -14.31
N ILE A 12 -9.20 5.54 -14.65
CA ILE A 12 -8.25 6.22 -13.76
C ILE A 12 -8.95 6.67 -12.48
N VAL A 13 -10.10 7.33 -12.60
CA VAL A 13 -10.85 7.84 -11.45
C VAL A 13 -11.36 6.69 -10.59
N ASN A 14 -11.92 5.64 -11.20
CA ASN A 14 -12.45 4.49 -10.49
C ASN A 14 -11.35 3.72 -9.73
N ASP A 15 -10.19 3.51 -10.35
CA ASP A 15 -9.07 2.82 -9.71
C ASP A 15 -8.54 3.63 -8.52
N LEU A 16 -8.30 4.92 -8.72
CA LEU A 16 -7.81 5.82 -7.67
C LEU A 16 -8.81 5.97 -6.50
N LEU A 17 -10.11 6.08 -6.77
CA LEU A 17 -11.13 6.17 -5.71
C LEU A 17 -11.28 4.86 -4.91
N LYS A 18 -10.91 3.71 -5.48
CA LYS A 18 -10.80 2.44 -4.74
C LYS A 18 -9.53 2.35 -3.89
N GLY A 19 -8.67 3.36 -3.95
CA GLY A 19 -7.38 3.40 -3.27
C GLY A 19 -6.37 2.44 -3.90
N LYS A 20 -6.47 2.22 -5.22
CA LYS A 20 -5.46 1.51 -6.00
C LYS A 20 -4.34 2.46 -6.39
N PHE A 21 -3.11 1.97 -6.28
CA PHE A 21 -1.92 2.67 -6.75
C PHE A 21 -1.80 2.50 -8.27
N ILE A 22 -1.59 3.59 -8.99
CA ILE A 22 -1.32 3.53 -10.43
C ILE A 22 0.20 3.48 -10.61
N LEU A 23 0.74 2.35 -11.08
CA LEU A 23 2.18 2.12 -11.19
C LEU A 23 2.77 2.72 -12.48
N TRP A 24 4.05 3.08 -12.47
CA TRP A 24 4.73 3.75 -13.59
C TRP A 24 4.71 2.98 -14.92
N ASN A 25 4.60 1.66 -14.86
CA ASN A 25 4.56 0.78 -16.03
C ASN A 25 3.14 0.61 -16.60
N GLU A 26 2.14 1.29 -16.04
CA GLU A 26 0.76 1.28 -16.52
C GLU A 26 0.47 2.46 -17.46
N VAL A 27 -0.34 2.22 -18.49
CA VAL A 27 -0.77 3.25 -19.45
C VAL A 27 -1.47 4.43 -18.75
N TYR A 28 -2.11 4.17 -17.61
CA TYR A 28 -2.82 5.18 -16.82
C TYR A 28 -1.87 6.18 -16.14
N PHE A 29 -0.65 5.76 -15.82
CA PHE A 29 0.34 6.62 -15.20
C PHE A 29 0.82 7.73 -16.15
N ASP A 30 1.01 7.39 -17.43
CA ASP A 30 1.37 8.36 -18.47
C ASP A 30 0.29 9.44 -18.63
N THR A 31 -0.98 9.04 -18.63
CA THR A 31 -2.11 9.99 -18.69
C THR A 31 -2.15 10.88 -17.46
N LEU A 32 -2.03 10.30 -16.25
CA LEU A 32 -2.01 11.06 -15.01
C LEU A 32 -0.87 12.09 -14.97
N THR A 33 0.29 11.72 -15.49
CA THR A 33 1.47 12.61 -15.52
C THR A 33 1.29 13.74 -16.53
N LYS A 34 0.77 13.45 -17.72
CA LYS A 34 0.50 14.46 -18.77
C LYS A 34 -0.58 15.45 -18.36
N GLU A 35 -1.63 14.96 -17.70
CA GLU A 35 -2.82 15.74 -17.32
C GLU A 35 -2.87 16.01 -15.81
N GLN A 36 -1.70 16.10 -15.15
CA GLN A 36 -1.62 16.14 -13.68
C GLN A 36 -2.40 17.29 -13.06
N ASP A 37 -2.41 18.47 -13.70
CA ASP A 37 -3.06 19.66 -13.16
C ASP A 37 -4.58 19.52 -13.20
N PHE A 38 -5.10 18.93 -14.29
CA PHE A 38 -6.50 18.56 -14.42
C PHE A 38 -6.90 17.59 -13.31
N TYR A 39 -6.16 16.49 -13.13
CA TYR A 39 -6.54 15.48 -12.14
C TYR A 39 -6.38 15.97 -10.70
N LYS A 40 -5.33 16.74 -10.38
CA LYS A 40 -5.16 17.36 -9.07
C LYS A 40 -6.33 18.28 -8.73
N ALA A 41 -6.74 19.14 -9.67
CA ALA A 41 -7.90 20.01 -9.48
C ALA A 41 -9.19 19.17 -9.35
N PHE A 42 -9.41 18.22 -10.26
CA PHE A 42 -10.58 17.36 -10.28
C PHE A 42 -10.78 16.61 -8.95
N PHE A 43 -9.75 15.93 -8.43
CA PHE A 43 -9.87 15.17 -7.18
C PHE A 43 -10.05 16.08 -5.96
N LYS A 44 -9.36 17.23 -5.95
CA LYS A 44 -9.48 18.20 -4.87
C LYS A 44 -10.86 18.86 -4.83
N GLU A 45 -11.38 19.27 -5.97
CA GLU A 45 -12.67 19.98 -6.06
C GLU A 45 -13.86 19.03 -5.95
N SER A 46 -13.77 17.82 -6.52
CA SER A 46 -14.89 16.88 -6.54
C SER A 46 -14.99 16.03 -5.27
N PHE A 47 -13.85 15.65 -4.67
CA PHE A 47 -13.81 14.69 -3.56
C PHE A 47 -13.05 15.20 -2.33
N GLY A 48 -12.36 16.34 -2.42
CA GLY A 48 -11.49 16.82 -1.34
C GLY A 48 -10.22 15.98 -1.16
N TYR A 49 -9.87 15.16 -2.15
CA TYR A 49 -8.70 14.30 -2.12
C TYR A 49 -7.51 14.95 -2.82
N GLU A 50 -6.31 14.65 -2.33
CA GLU A 50 -5.05 15.11 -2.92
C GLU A 50 -4.48 14.00 -3.81
N LEU A 51 -4.25 14.29 -5.09
CA LEU A 51 -3.53 13.39 -5.97
C LEU A 51 -2.02 13.57 -5.78
N VAL A 52 -1.36 12.51 -5.32
CA VAL A 52 0.09 12.46 -5.16
C VAL A 52 0.68 11.66 -6.31
N LEU A 53 1.55 12.30 -7.09
CA LEU A 53 2.36 11.64 -8.13
C LEU A 53 3.80 11.51 -7.63
N ARG A 54 4.32 10.28 -7.65
CA ARG A 54 5.73 9.97 -7.40
C ARG A 54 6.36 9.42 -8.67
N LYS A 55 7.68 9.19 -8.64
CA LYS A 55 8.42 8.67 -9.79
C LYS A 55 7.91 7.30 -10.26
N GLU A 56 7.52 6.43 -9.32
CA GLU A 56 7.21 5.02 -9.62
C GLU A 56 5.72 4.67 -9.46
N PHE A 57 4.92 5.55 -8.87
CA PHE A 57 3.49 5.31 -8.65
C PHE A 57 2.73 6.61 -8.32
N ALA A 58 1.40 6.58 -8.46
CA ALA A 58 0.49 7.64 -8.05
C ALA A 58 -0.66 7.08 -7.19
N TYR A 59 -1.19 7.91 -6.29
CA TYR A 59 -2.28 7.53 -5.37
C TYR A 59 -3.07 8.76 -4.89
N LEU A 60 -4.24 8.54 -4.28
CA LEU A 60 -5.02 9.57 -3.61
C LEU A 60 -4.77 9.57 -2.11
N LEU A 61 -4.55 10.74 -1.57
CA LEU A 61 -4.47 11.00 -0.14
C LEU A 61 -5.74 11.71 0.33
N SER A 62 -6.31 11.23 1.43
CA SER A 62 -7.54 11.75 2.03
C SER A 62 -7.24 12.36 3.39
N LYS A 63 -7.76 13.57 3.67
CA LYS A 63 -7.60 14.23 4.98
C LYS A 63 -8.60 13.74 6.03
N SER A 64 -9.71 13.13 5.63
CA SER A 64 -10.86 12.83 6.51
C SER A 64 -11.06 11.35 6.80
N THR A 65 -10.53 10.44 5.98
CA THR A 65 -10.54 9.01 6.30
C THR A 65 -9.31 8.69 7.11
N GLY A 66 -9.50 8.40 8.39
CA GLY A 66 -8.51 7.65 9.15
C GLY A 66 -8.18 6.40 8.34
N GLU A 67 -6.98 6.35 7.76
CA GLU A 67 -6.58 5.29 6.85
C GLU A 67 -6.44 3.97 7.62
N GLU A 68 -7.56 3.35 7.96
CA GLU A 68 -7.63 2.09 8.69
C GLU A 68 -6.83 1.02 7.97
N PHE A 69 -6.95 0.98 6.63
CA PHE A 69 -6.14 0.12 5.78
C PHE A 69 -4.64 0.41 5.91
N SER A 70 -4.19 1.66 5.71
CA SER A 70 -2.77 1.99 5.75
C SER A 70 -2.16 1.73 7.12
N LYS A 71 -2.89 2.06 8.20
CA LYS A 71 -2.47 1.74 9.57
C LYS A 71 -2.37 0.24 9.78
N ARG A 72 -3.40 -0.52 9.39
CA ARG A 72 -3.43 -1.98 9.47
C ARG A 72 -2.25 -2.60 8.72
N PHE A 73 -2.03 -2.21 7.47
CA PHE A 73 -0.95 -2.75 6.67
C PHE A 73 0.42 -2.35 7.21
N THR A 74 0.61 -1.10 7.65
CA THR A 74 1.87 -0.64 8.26
C THR A 74 2.22 -1.45 9.51
N VAL A 75 1.23 -1.78 10.36
CA VAL A 75 1.44 -2.65 11.53
C VAL A 75 1.84 -4.06 11.11
N ILE A 76 1.15 -4.65 10.13
CA ILE A 76 1.49 -5.99 9.62
C ILE A 76 2.90 -6.00 9.03
N LEU A 77 3.21 -5.03 8.17
CA LEU A 77 4.53 -4.89 7.55
C LEU A 77 5.63 -4.74 8.60
N SER A 78 5.38 -3.94 9.65
CA SER A 78 6.34 -3.77 10.76
C SER A 78 6.61 -5.08 11.50
N ILE A 79 5.57 -5.88 11.78
CA ILE A 79 5.73 -7.18 12.43
C ILE A 79 6.45 -8.15 11.50
N LEU A 80 6.11 -8.17 10.21
CA LEU A 80 6.81 -8.97 9.21
C LEU A 80 8.30 -8.64 9.19
N CYS A 81 8.67 -7.36 9.10
CA CYS A 81 10.07 -6.92 9.17
C CYS A 81 10.76 -7.37 10.45
N TYR A 82 10.10 -7.24 11.60
CA TYR A 82 10.65 -7.64 12.89
C TYR A 82 10.93 -9.16 12.96
N GLU A 83 9.94 -9.98 12.66
CA GLU A 83 10.04 -11.44 12.71
C GLU A 83 11.07 -11.97 11.70
N TRP A 84 11.18 -11.32 10.56
CA TRP A 84 12.15 -11.67 9.53
C TRP A 84 13.58 -11.32 9.93
N ASN A 85 13.77 -10.16 10.56
CA ASN A 85 15.06 -9.73 11.08
C ASN A 85 15.56 -10.65 12.21
N LEU A 86 14.65 -11.19 13.05
CA LEU A 86 15.02 -12.19 14.08
C LEU A 86 15.67 -13.44 13.49
N GLN A 87 15.40 -13.75 12.22
CA GLN A 87 15.97 -14.89 11.51
C GLN A 87 17.29 -14.55 10.80
N GLY A 88 17.81 -13.32 10.98
CA GLY A 88 19.06 -12.86 10.37
C GLY A 88 18.98 -12.65 8.86
N ARG A 89 17.76 -12.53 8.30
CA ARG A 89 17.52 -12.38 6.85
C ARG A 89 17.30 -10.91 6.51
N ASP A 90 17.91 -10.43 5.41
CA ASP A 90 17.67 -9.07 4.92
C ASP A 90 16.30 -8.99 4.23
N ILE A 91 15.31 -8.50 4.97
CA ILE A 91 13.96 -8.35 4.42
C ILE A 91 13.90 -7.27 3.34
N LYS A 92 14.80 -6.27 3.37
CA LYS A 92 14.76 -5.16 2.43
C LYS A 92 15.07 -5.65 1.03
N ASP A 93 16.15 -6.41 0.86
CA ASP A 93 16.48 -7.00 -0.44
C ASP A 93 15.36 -7.91 -0.96
N ARG A 94 14.74 -8.71 -0.07
CA ARG A 94 13.63 -9.59 -0.46
C ARG A 94 12.37 -8.81 -0.86
N ILE A 95 12.10 -7.66 -0.23
CA ILE A 95 10.99 -6.78 -0.63
C ILE A 95 11.26 -6.12 -1.97
N GLU A 96 12.50 -5.70 -2.22
CA GLU A 96 12.87 -5.01 -3.45
C GLU A 96 12.97 -5.94 -4.67
N ASN A 97 13.47 -7.16 -4.48
CA ASN A 97 13.90 -8.03 -5.57
C ASN A 97 13.38 -9.48 -5.49
N GLY A 98 12.59 -9.82 -4.48
CA GLY A 98 12.20 -11.20 -4.18
C GLY A 98 10.70 -11.45 -4.19
N SER A 99 10.36 -12.72 -3.96
CA SER A 99 8.99 -13.18 -3.76
C SER A 99 8.80 -13.79 -2.38
N PHE A 100 7.55 -13.78 -1.93
CA PHE A 100 7.13 -14.30 -0.63
C PHE A 100 6.16 -15.44 -0.84
N SER A 101 6.36 -16.54 -0.11
CA SER A 101 5.37 -17.62 -0.07
C SER A 101 4.26 -17.23 0.89
N VAL A 102 3.00 -17.34 0.46
CA VAL A 102 1.84 -17.08 1.31
C VAL A 102 1.85 -18.01 2.53
N PHE A 103 2.24 -19.26 2.35
CA PHE A 103 2.37 -20.23 3.45
C PHE A 103 3.49 -19.85 4.45
N GLU A 104 4.64 -19.37 3.96
CA GLU A 104 5.72 -18.88 4.82
C GLU A 104 5.25 -17.70 5.68
N ILE A 105 4.55 -16.74 5.05
CA ILE A 105 3.97 -15.58 5.74
C ILE A 105 2.95 -16.03 6.78
N GLN A 106 2.00 -16.89 6.41
CA GLN A 106 0.99 -17.40 7.33
C GLN A 106 1.62 -18.08 8.54
N THR A 107 2.60 -18.96 8.31
CA THR A 107 3.32 -19.69 9.38
C THR A 107 4.06 -18.73 10.30
N LEU A 108 4.71 -17.71 9.75
CA LEU A 108 5.42 -16.69 10.54
C LEU A 108 4.45 -15.87 11.40
N LEU A 109 3.31 -15.46 10.84
CA LEU A 109 2.29 -14.70 11.56
C LEU A 109 1.62 -15.54 12.66
N ASP A 110 1.35 -16.82 12.41
CA ASP A 110 0.74 -17.74 13.37
C ASP A 110 1.64 -18.02 14.58
N ASN A 111 2.96 -18.07 14.35
CA ASN A 111 3.96 -18.29 15.40
C ASN A 111 4.46 -17.00 16.06
N SER A 112 4.02 -15.83 15.58
CA SER A 112 4.45 -14.55 16.09
C SER A 112 3.99 -14.33 17.53
N THR A 113 4.87 -13.71 18.33
CA THR A 113 4.53 -13.26 19.69
C THR A 113 3.48 -12.13 19.71
N TYR A 114 3.18 -11.52 18.55
CA TYR A 114 2.21 -10.44 18.39
C TYR A 114 0.80 -10.93 18.02
N SER A 115 0.45 -12.19 18.32
CA SER A 115 -0.85 -12.79 17.98
C SER A 115 -2.07 -11.94 18.40
N ASP A 116 -1.98 -11.25 19.55
CA ASP A 116 -3.07 -10.37 20.03
C ASP A 116 -3.24 -9.11 19.16
N ILE A 117 -2.17 -8.58 18.58
CA ILE A 117 -2.25 -7.47 17.61
C ILE A 117 -2.98 -7.94 16.35
N PHE A 118 -2.73 -9.16 15.88
CA PHE A 118 -3.41 -9.72 14.70
C PHE A 118 -4.91 -9.93 14.90
N LYS A 119 -5.34 -10.19 16.14
CA LYS A 119 -6.78 -10.19 16.48
C LYS A 119 -7.36 -8.79 16.41
N LEU A 120 -6.67 -7.80 16.97
CA LEU A 120 -7.15 -6.40 16.98
C LEU A 120 -7.34 -5.82 15.57
N ILE A 121 -6.48 -6.20 14.62
CA ILE A 121 -6.60 -5.77 13.21
C ILE A 121 -7.42 -6.72 12.34
N LYS A 122 -8.07 -7.72 12.95
CA LYS A 122 -8.92 -8.75 12.34
C LYS A 122 -8.25 -9.65 11.30
N LEU A 123 -6.91 -9.64 11.20
CA LEU A 123 -6.18 -10.45 10.23
C LEU A 123 -6.43 -11.96 10.44
N LYS A 124 -6.49 -12.41 11.70
CA LYS A 124 -6.73 -13.81 12.06
C LYS A 124 -8.14 -14.30 11.71
N GLU A 125 -9.13 -13.40 11.79
CA GLU A 125 -10.54 -13.71 11.45
C GLU A 125 -10.77 -13.68 9.94
N GLU A 126 -10.12 -12.75 9.25
CA GLU A 126 -10.27 -12.54 7.81
C GLU A 126 -9.44 -13.50 6.95
N GLY A 127 -8.34 -14.03 7.49
CA GLY A 127 -7.35 -14.83 6.77
C GLY A 127 -6.36 -13.99 5.97
N ILE A 128 -5.12 -14.47 5.87
CA ILE A 128 -4.06 -13.77 5.12
C ILE A 128 -4.41 -13.64 3.65
N GLU A 129 -5.12 -14.61 3.07
CA GLU A 129 -5.44 -14.66 1.65
C GLU A 129 -6.37 -13.51 1.27
N LYS A 130 -7.34 -13.19 2.14
CA LYS A 130 -8.24 -12.05 1.94
C LYS A 130 -7.46 -10.74 2.03
N PHE A 131 -6.52 -10.64 2.96
CA PHE A 131 -5.66 -9.47 3.11
C PHE A 131 -4.74 -9.27 1.90
N LEU A 132 -4.04 -10.31 1.45
CA LEU A 132 -3.19 -10.26 0.27
C LEU A 132 -3.98 -9.94 -1.00
N LYS A 133 -5.20 -10.46 -1.13
CA LYS A 133 -6.09 -10.09 -2.23
C LYS A 133 -6.43 -8.58 -2.21
N GLU A 134 -6.63 -8.00 -1.04
CA GLU A 134 -6.83 -6.54 -0.92
C GLU A 134 -5.57 -5.78 -1.34
N LEU A 135 -4.37 -6.23 -0.93
CA LEU A 135 -3.10 -5.62 -1.35
C LEU A 135 -2.91 -5.67 -2.86
N ASP A 136 -3.22 -6.82 -3.48
CA ASP A 136 -3.12 -7.06 -4.92
C ASP A 136 -4.09 -6.17 -5.70
N GLN A 137 -5.34 -6.07 -5.25
CA GLN A 137 -6.35 -5.17 -5.83
C GLN A 137 -5.94 -3.70 -5.77
N ARG A 138 -5.10 -3.33 -4.79
CA ARG A 138 -4.56 -1.99 -4.62
C ARG A 138 -3.22 -1.78 -5.34
N ASN A 139 -2.67 -2.79 -6.04
CA ASN A 139 -1.33 -2.75 -6.63
C ASN A 139 -0.20 -2.52 -5.62
N ILE A 140 -0.35 -2.96 -4.37
CA ILE A 140 0.72 -2.92 -3.36
C ILE A 140 1.61 -4.16 -3.48
N ILE A 141 1.00 -5.28 -3.84
CA ILE A 141 1.68 -6.51 -4.22
C ILE A 141 1.19 -6.94 -5.59
N LYS A 142 1.86 -7.96 -6.15
CA LYS A 142 1.41 -8.73 -7.29
C LYS A 142 1.38 -10.19 -6.90
N LEU A 143 0.18 -10.77 -6.81
CA LEU A 143 0.01 -12.21 -6.62
C LEU A 143 0.36 -12.96 -7.92
N ASP A 144 0.99 -14.12 -7.78
CA ASP A 144 1.15 -15.04 -8.91
C ASP A 144 -0.18 -15.72 -9.29
N ASN A 145 -0.19 -16.42 -10.42
CA ASN A 145 -1.40 -17.05 -10.93
C ASN A 145 -1.92 -18.17 -10.02
N SER A 146 -1.03 -18.86 -9.29
CA SER A 146 -1.42 -19.89 -8.32
C SER A 146 -1.90 -19.30 -6.99
N LYS A 147 -1.64 -18.01 -6.74
CA LYS A 147 -1.86 -17.28 -5.48
C LYS A 147 -1.07 -17.86 -4.30
N GLU A 148 0.02 -18.55 -4.60
CA GLU A 148 0.90 -19.17 -3.61
C GLU A 148 2.10 -18.29 -3.29
N THR A 149 2.45 -17.39 -4.22
CA THR A 149 3.51 -16.42 -4.02
C THR A 149 3.08 -15.01 -4.43
N PHE A 150 3.77 -14.01 -3.90
CA PHE A 150 3.60 -12.62 -4.29
C PHE A 150 4.91 -11.85 -4.24
N GLU A 151 4.95 -10.75 -4.99
CA GLU A 151 6.04 -9.77 -4.99
C GLU A 151 5.50 -8.41 -4.55
N PHE A 152 6.29 -7.61 -3.84
CA PHE A 152 5.91 -6.23 -3.54
C PHE A 152 6.09 -5.36 -4.78
N THR A 153 5.20 -4.38 -4.96
CA THR A 153 5.42 -3.29 -5.90
C THR A 153 6.10 -2.13 -5.16
N LYS A 154 6.53 -1.12 -5.91
CA LYS A 154 7.08 0.13 -5.34
C LYS A 154 6.11 0.91 -4.46
N ALA A 155 4.81 0.63 -4.53
CA ALA A 155 3.84 1.25 -3.63
C ALA A 155 4.08 0.89 -2.14
N VAL A 156 4.81 -0.20 -1.85
CA VAL A 156 5.18 -0.57 -0.47
C VAL A 156 6.01 0.52 0.23
N ASP A 157 6.77 1.30 -0.53
CA ASP A 157 7.67 2.35 0.00
C ASP A 157 6.92 3.42 0.78
N LEU A 158 5.66 3.71 0.39
CA LEU A 158 4.82 4.66 1.12
C LEU A 158 4.61 4.24 2.59
N PHE A 159 4.47 2.94 2.84
CA PHE A 159 4.20 2.42 4.18
C PHE A 159 5.46 2.38 5.03
N PHE A 160 6.64 2.23 4.41
CA PHE A 160 7.91 2.42 5.11
C PHE A 160 8.14 3.88 5.51
N GLU A 161 7.77 4.83 4.65
CA GLU A 161 7.80 6.25 5.00
C GLU A 161 6.86 6.56 6.15
N PHE A 162 5.62 6.06 6.13
CA PHE A 162 4.70 6.22 7.26
C PHE A 162 5.26 5.64 8.56
N ALA A 163 5.86 4.44 8.51
CA ALA A 163 6.49 3.85 9.68
C ALA A 163 7.65 4.71 10.21
N LYS A 164 8.46 5.28 9.31
CA LYS A 164 9.57 6.17 9.64
C LYS A 164 9.08 7.48 10.28
N GLU A 165 8.07 8.14 9.72
CA GLU A 165 7.49 9.37 10.27
C GLU A 165 6.92 9.14 11.69
N ILE A 166 6.28 8.00 11.92
CA ILE A 166 5.79 7.61 13.25
C ILE A 166 6.96 7.40 14.22
N ALA A 167 8.05 6.78 13.79
CA ALA A 167 9.22 6.56 14.64
C ALA A 167 9.93 7.88 15.00
N GLU A 168 10.15 8.74 14.01
CA GLU A 168 10.80 10.05 14.19
C GLU A 168 9.99 10.98 15.09
N SER A 169 8.67 11.05 14.90
CA SER A 169 7.80 11.86 15.78
C SER A 169 7.84 11.39 17.23
N LYS A 170 7.96 10.09 17.48
CA LYS A 170 8.10 9.54 18.83
C LYS A 170 9.46 9.86 19.46
N LEU A 171 10.55 9.81 18.69
CA LEU A 171 11.88 10.18 19.16
C LEU A 171 11.90 11.64 19.65
N VAL A 172 11.36 12.55 18.84
CA VAL A 172 11.25 13.98 19.21
C VAL A 172 10.42 14.17 20.48
N SER A 173 9.34 13.41 20.67
CA SER A 173 8.51 13.48 21.89
C SER A 173 9.14 12.85 23.13
N ALA A 174 10.13 11.97 22.97
CA ALA A 174 10.84 11.33 24.08
C ALA A 174 12.04 12.15 24.59
N GLU A 175 12.49 13.12 23.79
CA GLU A 175 13.57 14.07 24.13
C GLU A 175 13.05 15.37 24.77
N GLN A 176 11.73 15.50 24.97
CA GLN A 176 11.05 16.61 25.65
C GLN A 176 10.54 16.20 27.03
#